data_AF-A0A645B3X4-F1
#
_entry.id   AF-A0A645B3X4-F1
#
_cell.length_a   1.000
_cell.length_b   1.000
_cell.length_c   1.000
_cell.angle_alpha   90.00
_cell.angle_beta   90.00
_cell.angle_gamma   90.00
#
_symmetry.space_group_name_H-M   'P 1'
#
loop_
_entity.id
_entity.type
_entity.pdbx_description
1 polymer ?
#
loop_
_entity_poly.entity_id
_entity_poly.type
_entity_poly.pdbx_seq_one_letter_code
_entity_poly.pdbx_strand_id
1 'polypeptide(L)'
;MVQNLEGMGFTVVPFGQGFKDMSPPTKELMKLTLEQKLSHSGHPVLRWMMDNIFIRTDPAGNIKADKEKSTEKIDGAIATIMGLDRAIRCGNDAGASVYDDRGILFI
;
A
#
# COMPACT_ATOMS: atom_id res chain seq x y z
N MET A 1 -7.45 4.58 -18.83
CA MET A 1 -6.73 5.05 -17.62
C MET A 1 -5.25 4.72 -17.69
N VAL A 2 -4.86 3.44 -17.82
CA VAL A 2 -3.44 3.04 -18.01
C VAL A 2 -2.80 3.74 -19.23
N GLN A 3 -3.44 3.67 -20.40
CA GLN A 3 -2.96 4.32 -21.62
C GLN A 3 -2.77 5.84 -21.48
N ASN A 4 -3.58 6.51 -20.65
CA ASN A 4 -3.43 7.95 -20.41
C ASN A 4 -2.18 8.24 -19.57
N LEU A 5 -1.92 7.42 -18.55
CA LEU A 5 -0.74 7.56 -17.69
C LEU A 5 0.54 7.24 -18.47
N GLU A 6 0.53 6.19 -19.29
CA GLU A 6 1.63 5.87 -20.20
C GLU A 6 1.86 6.99 -21.22
N GLY A 7 0.78 7.55 -21.79
CA GLY A 7 0.85 8.70 -22.70
C GLY A 7 1.41 9.98 -22.05
N MET A 8 1.31 10.11 -20.72
CA MET A 8 1.95 11.18 -19.94
C MET A 8 3.40 10.85 -19.54
N GLY A 9 3.93 9.69 -19.94
CA GLY A 9 5.31 9.27 -19.66
C GLY A 9 5.50 8.56 -18.31
N PHE A 10 4.43 8.20 -17.61
CA PHE A 10 4.55 7.45 -16.36
C PHE A 10 4.84 5.96 -16.62
N THR A 11 5.76 5.40 -15.84
CA THR A 11 5.93 3.95 -15.76
C THR A 11 4.78 3.34 -14.97
N VAL A 12 3.94 2.55 -15.63
CA VAL A 12 2.82 1.85 -15.00
C VAL A 12 3.19 0.38 -14.81
N VAL A 13 3.00 -0.14 -13.60
CA VAL A 13 3.24 -1.55 -13.27
C VAL A 13 1.91 -2.21 -12.91
N PRO A 14 1.51 -3.31 -13.59
CA PRO A 14 0.27 -4.00 -13.25
C PRO A 14 0.37 -4.64 -11.87
N PHE A 15 -0.72 -4.56 -11.10
CA PHE A 15 -0.80 -5.12 -9.76
C PHE A 15 -2.15 -5.82 -9.56
N GLY A 16 -2.12 -7.12 -9.25
CA GLY A 16 -3.32 -7.94 -9.09
C GLY A 16 -4.06 -7.64 -7.78
N GLN A 17 -5.39 -7.55 -7.84
CA GLN A 17 -6.25 -7.31 -6.66
C GLN A 17 -6.69 -8.61 -5.96
N GLY A 18 -6.14 -9.74 -6.38
CA GLY A 18 -6.40 -11.06 -5.80
C GLY A 18 -5.48 -11.38 -4.62
N PHE A 19 -5.78 -12.48 -3.91
CA PHE A 19 -4.99 -12.93 -2.76
C PHE A 19 -3.51 -13.15 -3.09
N LYS A 20 -3.19 -13.62 -4.30
CA LYS A 20 -1.82 -13.88 -4.74
C LYS A 20 -0.90 -12.67 -4.57
N ASP A 21 -1.35 -11.51 -5.02
CA ASP A 21 -0.52 -10.29 -5.05
C ASP A 21 -0.75 -9.42 -3.81
N MET A 22 -1.97 -9.44 -3.22
CA MET A 22 -2.29 -8.66 -2.02
C MET A 22 -1.77 -9.27 -0.72
N SER A 23 -1.65 -10.60 -0.62
CA SER A 23 -1.34 -11.27 0.65
C SER A 23 0.07 -10.97 1.17
N PRO A 24 1.15 -11.09 0.37
CA PRO A 24 2.49 -10.77 0.84
C PRO A 24 2.63 -9.36 1.43
N PRO A 25 2.24 -8.26 0.73
CA PRO A 25 2.36 -6.91 1.29
C PRO A 25 1.39 -6.64 2.44
N THR A 26 0.21 -7.27 2.47
CA THR A 26 -0.71 -7.12 3.61
C THR A 26 -0.11 -7.73 4.88
N LYS A 27 0.52 -8.91 4.77
CA LYS A 27 1.21 -9.55 5.91
C LYS A 27 2.39 -8.71 6.39
N GLU A 28 3.17 -8.14 5.47
CA GLU A 28 4.29 -7.26 5.85
C GLU A 28 3.79 -5.96 6.48
N LEU A 29 2.71 -5.37 5.99
CA LEU A 29 2.11 -4.18 6.62
C LEU A 29 1.68 -4.47 8.06
N MET A 30 1.04 -5.62 8.31
CA MET A 30 0.66 -6.04 9.66
C MET A 30 1.89 -6.20 10.56
N LYS A 31 2.96 -6.87 10.07
CA LYS A 31 4.22 -7.03 10.78
C LYS A 31 4.86 -5.68 11.12
N LEU A 32 5.03 -4.79 10.15
CA LEU A 32 5.62 -3.46 10.35
C LEU A 32 4.81 -2.61 11.33
N THR A 33 3.48 -2.75 11.32
CA THR A 33 2.60 -2.07 12.27
C THR A 33 2.82 -2.58 13.70
N LEU A 34 2.86 -3.91 13.88
CA LEU A 34 3.12 -4.53 15.18
C LEU A 34 4.52 -4.22 15.72
N GLU A 35 5.51 -4.14 14.83
CA GLU A 35 6.88 -3.75 15.16
C GLU A 35 7.06 -2.25 15.37
N GLN A 36 5.99 -1.44 15.18
CA GLN A 36 6.04 0.03 15.24
C GLN A 36 7.07 0.65 14.26
N LYS A 37 7.30 0.00 13.12
CA LYS A 37 8.25 0.44 12.07
C LYS A 37 7.58 1.14 10.90
N LEU A 38 6.26 1.30 10.92
CA LEU A 38 5.53 2.03 9.89
C LEU A 38 5.58 3.54 10.16
N SER A 39 6.34 4.28 9.33
CA SER A 39 6.32 5.75 9.36
C SER A 39 5.21 6.30 8.46
N HIS A 40 4.14 6.79 9.07
CA HIS A 40 3.00 7.40 8.36
C HIS A 40 2.59 8.77 8.95
N SER A 41 3.46 9.34 9.80
CA SER A 41 3.32 10.68 10.41
C SER A 41 1.97 10.97 11.08
N GLY A 42 1.26 9.94 11.53
CA GLY A 42 -0.05 10.10 12.17
C GLY A 42 -1.15 10.62 11.25
N HIS A 43 -1.04 10.44 9.92
CA HIS A 43 -2.02 10.91 8.94
C HIS A 43 -3.47 10.53 9.35
N PRO A 44 -4.35 11.50 9.66
CA PRO A 44 -5.64 11.22 10.31
C PRO A 44 -6.59 10.41 9.43
N VAL A 45 -6.60 10.67 8.11
CA VAL A 45 -7.44 9.91 7.17
C VAL A 45 -6.96 8.47 7.02
N LEU A 46 -5.65 8.23 6.95
CA LEU A 46 -5.10 6.88 6.86
C LEU A 46 -5.43 6.09 8.13
N ARG A 47 -5.30 6.72 9.31
CA ARG A 47 -5.70 6.10 10.59
C ARG A 47 -7.17 5.70 10.56
N TRP A 48 -8.07 6.61 10.20
CA TRP A 48 -9.50 6.31 10.08
C TRP A 48 -9.79 5.19 9.06
N MET A 49 -9.10 5.19 7.90
CA MET A 49 -9.24 4.13 6.90
C MET A 49 -8.74 2.76 7.41
N MET A 50 -7.71 2.74 8.27
CA MET A 50 -7.27 1.51 8.93
C MET A 50 -8.28 1.02 9.96
N ASP A 51 -8.97 1.92 10.67
CA ASP A 51 -10.05 1.53 11.60
C ASP A 51 -11.26 0.90 10.89
N ASN A 52 -11.47 1.23 9.61
CA ASN A 52 -12.58 0.70 8.80
C ASN A 52 -12.30 -0.67 8.17
N ILE A 53 -11.05 -1.13 8.16
CA ILE A 53 -10.60 -2.21 7.29
C ILE A 53 -11.16 -3.57 7.73
N PHE A 54 -11.72 -4.32 6.79
CA PHE A 54 -12.01 -5.74 6.98
C PHE A 54 -10.96 -6.60 6.26
N ILE A 55 -10.31 -7.51 7.00
CA ILE A 55 -9.37 -8.49 6.43
C ILE A 55 -10.10 -9.80 6.14
N ARG A 56 -10.08 -10.22 4.88
CA ARG A 56 -10.56 -11.53 4.46
C ARG A 56 -9.39 -12.50 4.39
N THR A 57 -9.63 -13.72 4.86
CA THR A 57 -8.68 -14.83 4.77
C THR A 57 -9.24 -15.91 3.86
N ASP A 58 -8.42 -16.44 2.95
CA ASP A 58 -8.78 -17.59 2.12
C ASP A 58 -8.43 -18.93 2.81
N PRO A 59 -8.89 -20.09 2.30
CA PRO A 59 -8.56 -21.40 2.88
C PRO A 59 -7.07 -21.74 2.91
N ALA A 60 -6.25 -21.09 2.10
CA ALA A 60 -4.80 -21.27 2.07
C ALA A 60 -4.06 -20.36 3.08
N GLY A 61 -4.80 -19.57 3.87
CA GLY A 61 -4.22 -18.64 4.85
C GLY A 61 -3.64 -17.37 4.23
N ASN A 62 -4.01 -17.04 2.99
CA ASN A 62 -3.73 -15.74 2.41
C ASN A 62 -4.72 -14.71 2.92
N ILE A 63 -4.25 -13.48 3.09
CA ILE A 63 -5.08 -12.39 3.58
C ILE A 63 -5.17 -11.28 2.54
N LYS A 64 -6.26 -10.53 2.55
CA LYS A 64 -6.36 -9.26 1.83
C LYS A 64 -7.41 -8.36 2.47
N ALA A 65 -7.27 -7.06 2.28
CA ALA A 65 -8.33 -6.13 2.61
C ALA A 65 -9.53 -6.33 1.67
N ASP A 66 -10.74 -6.31 2.23
CA ASP A 66 -11.99 -6.48 1.49
C ASP A 66 -12.81 -5.19 1.55
N LYS A 67 -12.86 -4.49 0.42
CA LYS A 67 -13.56 -3.21 0.29
C LYS A 67 -15.07 -3.34 0.41
N GLU A 68 -15.65 -4.49 0.06
CA GLU A 68 -17.11 -4.69 0.12
C GLU A 68 -17.59 -4.93 1.55
N LYS A 69 -16.73 -5.52 2.39
CA LYS A 69 -17.04 -5.80 3.80
C LYS A 69 -16.56 -4.74 4.78
N SER A 70 -15.66 -3.86 4.35
CA SER A 70 -15.19 -2.74 5.18
C SER A 70 -16.34 -1.77 5.45
N THR A 71 -16.35 -1.15 6.62
CA THR A 71 -17.46 -0.27 7.05
C THR A 71 -17.56 0.99 6.20
N GLU A 72 -16.41 1.52 5.81
CA GLU A 72 -16.28 2.79 5.08
C GLU A 72 -15.08 2.75 4.12
N LYS A 73 -14.60 3.92 3.67
CA LYS A 73 -13.46 4.02 2.74
C LYS A 73 -12.19 3.40 3.33
N ILE A 74 -11.46 2.71 2.46
CA ILE A 74 -10.17 2.08 2.75
C ILE A 74 -9.13 2.33 1.64
N ASP A 75 -9.39 3.28 0.74
CA ASP A 75 -8.56 3.49 -0.46
C ASP A 75 -7.09 3.81 -0.10
N GLY A 76 -6.86 4.56 0.98
CA GLY A 76 -5.52 4.82 1.51
C GLY A 76 -4.83 3.58 2.09
N ALA A 77 -5.58 2.67 2.71
CA ALA A 77 -5.03 1.39 3.18
C ALA A 77 -4.64 0.49 2.00
N ILE A 78 -5.50 0.41 0.97
CA ILE A 78 -5.19 -0.32 -0.28
C ILE A 78 -3.97 0.27 -0.97
N ALA A 79 -3.91 1.60 -1.12
CA ALA A 79 -2.76 2.28 -1.71
C ALA A 79 -1.46 2.02 -0.93
N THR A 80 -1.54 1.99 0.41
CA THR A 80 -0.39 1.66 1.27
C THR A 80 0.10 0.24 1.03
N ILE A 81 -0.81 -0.74 0.94
CA ILE A 81 -0.47 -2.15 0.65
C ILE A 81 0.19 -2.26 -0.73
N MET A 82 -0.38 -1.63 -1.75
CA MET A 82 0.16 -1.64 -3.12
C MET A 82 1.54 -0.95 -3.20
N GLY A 83 1.72 0.17 -2.51
CA GLY A 83 3.00 0.87 -2.42
C GLY A 83 4.07 0.04 -1.73
N LEU A 84 3.70 -0.64 -0.64
CA LEU A 84 4.60 -1.53 0.09
C LEU A 84 5.04 -2.73 -0.76
N ASP A 85 4.15 -3.34 -1.55
CA ASP A 85 4.54 -4.38 -2.51
C ASP A 85 5.63 -3.88 -3.45
N ARG A 86 5.48 -2.66 -3.96
CA ARG A 86 6.48 -2.10 -4.87
C ARG A 86 7.81 -1.85 -4.21
N ALA A 87 7.81 -1.35 -2.98
CA ALA A 87 9.04 -1.19 -2.20
C ALA A 87 9.74 -2.54 -1.99
N ILE A 88 9.00 -3.58 -1.59
CA ILE A 88 9.53 -4.94 -1.37
C ILE A 88 10.15 -5.51 -2.65
N ARG A 89 9.43 -5.44 -3.78
CA ARG A 89 9.88 -6.04 -5.05
C ARG A 89 11.01 -5.27 -5.72
N CYS A 90 11.17 -3.99 -5.41
CA CYS A 90 12.29 -3.18 -5.90
C CYS A 90 13.53 -3.27 -4.99
N GLY A 91 13.62 -4.29 -4.12
CA GLY A 91 14.81 -4.57 -3.32
C GLY A 91 14.85 -3.83 -1.98
N ASN A 92 13.85 -3.01 -1.66
CA ASN A 92 13.83 -2.16 -0.46
C ASN A 92 15.15 -1.40 -0.28
N ASP A 93 15.67 -0.83 -1.37
CA ASP A 93 16.92 -0.08 -1.34
C ASP A 93 16.80 1.04 -0.29
N ALA A 94 17.58 0.92 0.78
CA ALA A 94 17.67 1.89 1.86
C ALA A 94 18.59 3.07 1.46
N GLY A 95 18.61 3.41 0.17
CA GLY A 95 19.30 4.60 -0.32
C GLY A 95 18.68 5.87 0.28
N ALA A 96 19.37 6.99 0.08
CA ALA A 96 18.86 8.29 0.53
C ALA A 96 17.44 8.51 -0.02
N SER A 97 16.55 9.00 0.83
CA SER A 97 15.19 9.31 0.42
C SER A 97 15.26 10.41 -0.62
N VAL A 98 14.47 10.31 -1.71
CA VAL A 98 14.43 11.38 -2.71
C VAL A 98 14.00 12.71 -2.09
N TYR A 99 13.29 12.68 -0.95
CA TYR A 99 12.88 13.86 -0.20
C TYR A 99 14.03 14.51 0.57
N ASP A 100 15.13 13.80 0.83
CA ASP A 100 16.31 14.35 1.52
C ASP A 100 17.03 15.36 0.63
N ASP A 101 17.15 15.06 -0.68
CA ASP A 101 17.80 15.93 -1.65
C ASP A 101 16.81 16.89 -2.34
N ARG A 102 15.68 16.36 -2.82
CA ARG A 102 14.71 17.12 -3.62
C ARG A 102 13.73 17.92 -2.76
N GLY A 103 13.54 17.54 -1.50
CA GLY A 103 12.46 18.06 -0.66
C GLY A 103 11.07 17.59 -1.09
N ILE A 104 10.04 18.15 -0.44
CA ILE A 104 8.63 17.93 -0.80
C ILE A 104 8.31 18.82 -2.01
N LEU A 105 7.79 18.20 -3.08
CA LEU A 105 7.26 18.95 -4.22
C LEU A 105 5.86 19.48 -3.87
N PHE A 106 5.69 20.80 -4.01
CA PHE A 106 4.37 21.43 -4.02
C PHE A 106 3.92 21.54 -5.47
N ILE A 107 2.70 21.05 -5.74
CA ILE A 107 2.05 21.05 -7.06
C ILE A 107 0.76 21.84 -6.98
#